data_AF-A0A9R1B8L3-F1
#
_entry.id   AF-A0A9R1B8L3-F1
#
_cell.length_a   1.000
_cell.length_b   1.000
_cell.length_c   1.000
_cell.angle_alpha   90.00
_cell.angle_beta   90.00
_cell.angle_gamma   90.00
#
_symmetry.space_group_name_H-M   'P 1'
#
loop_
_entity.id
_entity.type
_entity.pdbx_description
1 polymer ?
#
loop_
_entity_poly.entity_id
_entity_poly.type
_entity_poly.pdbx_seq_one_letter_code
_entity_poly.pdbx_strand_id
1 'polypeptide(L)'
;MAAANLLSRSLVPSLTPNPGSQPSRSRAASVSLRRRHGPAAPLRASLSTASPSTRVAMGEAPKHCFQRGADGHLYCEGVRVEDTMAAADRTPFYLYSKPQVVRNFTAYDKALQGLRSIVGYAVKANNNLSVLQLLRGLGCGAVLVSGNELRLALRAGFDPTSGKTLEDLVLAAESGVFVNIDSEFDLENIVTAARVAGRQVPVLLRINPDVDPQVHPYVATGNKTSKFGIRNEKLQWFLDSIKSYSNDIKLVGVHCHLGSTITKLIFSETLQILW
;
A
#
# COMPACT_ATOMS: atom_id res chain seq x y z
N MET A 1 8.85 0.20 0.51
CA MET A 1 7.53 0.23 -0.15
C MET A 1 6.47 -0.02 0.92
N ALA A 2 5.97 1.05 1.55
CA ALA A 2 5.00 1.01 2.66
C ALA A 2 3.55 1.03 2.19
N ALA A 3 2.58 0.67 3.03
CA ALA A 3 1.16 0.97 2.84
C ALA A 3 0.47 1.08 4.20
N ALA A 4 -0.23 2.18 4.52
CA ALA A 4 -0.94 2.37 5.79
C ALA A 4 -2.46 2.45 5.58
N ASN A 5 -3.24 1.95 6.54
CA ASN A 5 -4.66 2.26 6.73
C ASN A 5 -5.00 2.08 8.22
N LEU A 6 -5.25 3.16 8.95
CA LEU A 6 -5.68 3.11 10.35
C LEU A 6 -7.21 2.99 10.40
N LEU A 7 -7.70 1.84 10.85
CA LEU A 7 -9.12 1.57 11.05
C LEU A 7 -9.77 2.61 11.97
N SER A 8 -10.63 3.45 11.42
CA SER A 8 -11.74 4.06 12.17
C SER A 8 -13.05 3.84 11.40
N ARG A 9 -13.76 2.76 11.72
CA ARG A 9 -15.20 2.68 11.45
C ARG A 9 -15.90 3.52 12.51
N SER A 10 -16.24 4.76 12.15
CA SER A 10 -17.19 5.56 12.94
C SER A 10 -18.61 5.06 12.64
N LEU A 11 -19.24 4.47 13.66
CA LEU A 11 -20.68 4.36 13.78
C LEU A 11 -21.25 5.77 13.81
N VAL A 12 -22.03 6.15 12.79
CA VAL A 12 -22.79 7.40 12.78
C VAL A 12 -24.16 7.10 13.41
N PRO A 13 -24.52 7.68 14.58
CA PRO A 13 -25.92 7.82 14.97
C PRO A 13 -26.50 9.03 14.25
N SER A 14 -27.66 8.85 13.63
CA SER A 14 -28.48 9.91 13.07
C SER A 14 -28.90 10.89 14.18
N LEU A 15 -28.61 12.18 13.99
CA LEU A 15 -29.13 13.26 14.84
C LEU A 15 -29.73 14.36 13.95
N THR A 16 -31.05 14.45 13.99
CA THR A 16 -31.84 15.61 13.56
C THR A 16 -31.55 16.80 14.48
N PRO A 17 -31.45 18.05 13.98
CA PRO A 17 -31.17 19.20 14.84
C PRO A 17 -32.47 19.76 15.45
N ASN A 18 -32.46 19.97 16.76
CA ASN A 18 -33.42 20.82 17.46
C ASN A 18 -32.66 22.06 17.98
N PRO A 19 -33.10 23.30 17.72
CA PRO A 19 -32.35 24.49 18.09
C PRO A 19 -32.80 25.02 19.47
N GLY A 20 -31.83 25.28 20.35
CA GLY A 20 -32.07 26.13 21.52
C GLY A 20 -31.30 25.72 22.76
N SER A 21 -30.12 26.32 22.96
CA SER A 21 -29.61 26.83 24.25
C SER A 21 -28.08 26.98 24.22
N GLN A 22 -27.59 28.21 24.38
CA GLN A 22 -26.28 28.52 24.96
C GLN A 22 -26.47 28.79 26.47
N PRO A 23 -25.42 29.06 27.29
CA PRO A 23 -23.98 28.74 27.22
C PRO A 23 -23.42 28.19 28.57
N SER A 24 -22.21 27.60 28.62
CA SER A 24 -21.30 27.79 29.78
C SER A 24 -19.88 27.26 29.55
N ARG A 25 -18.89 28.06 29.96
CA ARG A 25 -17.47 27.68 30.11
C ARG A 25 -17.29 26.71 31.28
N SER A 26 -16.57 25.61 31.10
CA SER A 26 -15.93 24.90 32.22
C SER A 26 -14.65 24.15 31.82
N ARG A 27 -13.57 24.46 32.55
CA ARG A 27 -12.34 23.72 32.86
C ARG A 27 -12.04 22.40 32.11
N ALA A 28 -10.83 22.35 31.56
CA ALA A 28 -10.17 21.12 31.13
C ALA A 28 -10.04 20.14 32.31
N ALA A 29 -10.74 19.01 32.22
CA ALA A 29 -10.52 17.86 33.08
C ALA A 29 -9.41 16.98 32.45
N SER A 30 -8.32 16.79 33.18
CA SER A 30 -7.27 15.84 32.86
C SER A 30 -7.80 14.40 33.03
N VAL A 31 -8.03 13.71 31.91
CA VAL A 31 -8.36 12.27 31.93
C VAL A 31 -7.05 11.47 31.89
N SER A 32 -6.66 10.99 33.07
CA SER A 32 -5.65 9.95 33.25
C SER A 32 -6.20 8.62 32.72
N LEU A 33 -5.75 8.20 31.53
CA LEU A 33 -6.03 6.88 30.97
C LEU A 33 -5.02 5.86 31.50
N ARG A 34 -5.42 5.14 32.56
CA ARG A 34 -4.73 3.94 33.04
C ARG A 34 -4.60 2.92 31.89
N ARG A 35 -3.37 2.63 31.45
CA ARG A 35 -3.06 1.48 30.60
C ARG A 35 -3.31 0.19 31.38
N ARG A 36 -4.33 -0.59 30.99
CA ARG A 36 -4.42 -2.00 31.36
C ARG A 36 -3.47 -2.79 30.46
N HIS A 37 -2.37 -3.29 31.03
CA HIS A 37 -1.56 -4.34 30.42
C HIS A 37 -2.31 -5.67 30.53
N GLY A 38 -2.96 -6.08 29.43
CA GLY A 38 -3.32 -7.47 29.20
C GLY A 38 -2.16 -8.20 28.50
N PRO A 39 -1.96 -9.51 28.73
CA PRO A 39 -0.90 -10.25 28.09
C PRO A 39 -1.12 -10.29 26.57
N ALA A 40 -0.04 -10.13 25.80
CA ALA A 40 -0.07 -10.20 24.35
C ALA A 40 -0.59 -11.58 23.91
N ALA A 41 -1.73 -11.61 23.23
CA ALA A 41 -2.25 -12.84 22.64
C ALA A 41 -1.25 -13.35 21.59
N PRO A 42 -0.92 -14.66 21.58
CA PRO A 42 -0.06 -15.22 20.55
C PRO A 42 -0.74 -15.06 19.18
N LEU A 43 -0.03 -14.48 18.22
CA LEU A 43 -0.44 -14.41 16.81
C LEU A 43 -0.52 -15.85 16.27
N ARG A 44 -1.72 -16.43 16.27
CA ARG A 44 -2.00 -17.66 15.53
C ARG A 44 -2.26 -17.28 14.07
N ALA A 45 -1.37 -17.68 13.17
CA ALA A 45 -1.64 -17.63 11.74
C ALA A 45 -2.82 -18.55 11.44
N SER A 46 -3.88 -18.01 10.83
CA SER A 46 -4.96 -18.81 10.25
C SER A 46 -4.66 -19.01 8.78
N LEU A 47 -4.31 -20.24 8.39
CA LEU A 47 -4.37 -20.64 6.99
C LEU A 47 -5.83 -20.67 6.57
N SER A 48 -6.16 -19.99 5.47
CA SER A 48 -7.47 -20.15 4.86
C SER A 48 -7.62 -21.61 4.42
N THR A 49 -8.50 -22.36 5.07
CA THR A 49 -8.87 -23.73 4.70
C THR A 49 -9.90 -23.75 3.58
N ALA A 50 -10.14 -22.62 2.90
CA ALA A 50 -11.02 -22.58 1.75
C ALA A 50 -10.39 -23.41 0.63
N SER A 51 -10.96 -24.59 0.38
CA SER A 51 -10.72 -25.34 -0.85
C SER A 51 -11.00 -24.41 -2.04
N PRO A 52 -10.24 -24.48 -3.15
CA PRO A 52 -10.51 -23.69 -4.34
C PRO A 52 -11.76 -24.23 -5.06
N SER A 53 -12.91 -24.06 -4.43
CA SER A 53 -14.22 -24.46 -4.94
C SER A 53 -15.03 -23.21 -5.23
N THR A 54 -14.57 -22.48 -6.25
CA THR A 54 -15.48 -21.74 -7.11
C THR A 54 -14.75 -21.52 -8.41
N ARG A 55 -15.14 -22.25 -9.46
CA ARG A 55 -14.95 -21.73 -10.82
C ARG A 55 -15.74 -20.42 -10.84
N VAL A 56 -15.06 -19.29 -10.66
CA VAL A 56 -15.62 -18.00 -11.01
C VAL A 56 -15.97 -18.14 -12.49
N ALA A 57 -17.27 -18.13 -12.80
CA ALA A 57 -17.72 -18.11 -14.17
C ALA A 57 -16.96 -16.97 -14.85
N MET A 58 -16.15 -17.29 -15.85
CA MET A 58 -15.45 -16.30 -16.66
C MET A 58 -16.55 -15.54 -17.42
N GLY A 59 -17.08 -14.48 -16.80
CA GLY A 59 -17.86 -13.48 -17.50
C GLY A 59 -17.05 -12.94 -18.67
N GLU A 60 -17.72 -12.35 -19.65
CA GLU A 60 -17.07 -11.65 -20.76
C GLU A 60 -15.87 -10.83 -20.25
N ALA A 61 -14.73 -10.97 -20.94
CA ALA A 61 -13.55 -10.19 -20.62
C ALA A 61 -13.95 -8.70 -20.55
N PRO A 62 -13.61 -7.98 -19.46
CA PRO A 62 -14.06 -6.61 -19.29
C PRO A 62 -13.60 -5.77 -20.48
N LYS A 63 -14.57 -5.17 -21.18
CA LYS A 63 -14.29 -4.33 -22.33
C LYS A 63 -13.38 -3.17 -21.91
N HIS A 64 -12.40 -2.86 -22.75
CA HIS A 64 -11.50 -1.74 -22.52
C HIS A 64 -12.28 -0.42 -22.44
N CYS A 65 -11.84 0.53 -21.60
CA CYS A 65 -12.54 1.82 -21.41
C CYS A 65 -12.47 2.74 -22.64
N PHE A 66 -11.51 2.50 -23.53
CA PHE A 66 -11.45 3.09 -24.85
C PHE A 66 -11.98 2.10 -25.89
N GLN A 67 -12.99 2.51 -26.65
CA GLN A 67 -13.70 1.65 -27.60
C GLN A 67 -13.93 2.39 -28.91
N ARG A 68 -13.87 1.66 -30.03
CA ARG A 68 -14.24 2.20 -31.34
C ARG A 68 -15.75 2.07 -31.55
N GLY A 69 -16.42 3.17 -31.86
CA GLY A 69 -17.84 3.20 -32.20
C GLY A 69 -18.12 2.63 -33.58
N ALA A 70 -19.40 2.38 -33.88
CA ALA A 70 -19.86 1.93 -35.20
C ALA A 70 -19.64 3.00 -36.30
N ASP A 71 -19.58 4.27 -35.89
CA ASP A 71 -19.22 5.42 -36.72
C ASP A 71 -17.71 5.51 -37.00
N GLY A 72 -16.91 4.59 -36.46
CA GLY A 72 -15.48 4.49 -36.70
C GLY A 72 -14.62 5.37 -35.80
N HIS A 73 -15.20 6.22 -34.93
CA HIS A 73 -14.46 7.09 -34.01
C HIS A 73 -14.07 6.36 -32.70
N LEU A 74 -13.05 6.87 -32.00
CA LEU A 74 -12.62 6.36 -30.69
C LEU A 74 -13.35 7.10 -29.57
N TYR A 75 -13.81 6.36 -28.57
CA TYR A 75 -14.55 6.88 -27.42
C TYR A 75 -13.89 6.48 -26.10
N CYS A 76 -13.95 7.35 -25.09
CA CYS A 76 -13.61 7.07 -23.70
C CYS A 76 -14.82 7.40 -22.83
N GLU A 77 -15.43 6.40 -22.19
CA GLU A 77 -16.63 6.58 -21.35
C GLU A 77 -17.76 7.35 -22.06
N GLY A 78 -17.96 7.10 -23.35
CA GLY A 78 -18.98 7.76 -24.19
C GLY A 78 -18.58 9.13 -24.76
N VAL A 79 -17.41 9.66 -24.40
CA VAL A 79 -16.86 10.90 -24.97
C VAL A 79 -15.98 10.59 -26.17
N ARG A 80 -16.25 11.21 -27.32
CA ARG A 80 -15.41 11.05 -28.51
C ARG A 80 -14.04 11.65 -28.25
N VAL A 81 -12.99 10.88 -28.46
CA VAL A 81 -11.61 11.29 -28.17
C VAL A 81 -11.22 12.50 -29.00
N GLU A 82 -11.65 12.55 -30.26
CA GLU A 82 -11.41 13.68 -31.16
C GLU A 82 -11.98 15.01 -30.63
N ASP A 83 -13.17 15.00 -30.00
CA ASP A 83 -13.75 16.20 -29.39
C ASP A 83 -12.90 16.68 -28.21
N THR A 84 -12.34 15.73 -27.44
CA THR A 84 -11.42 16.05 -26.35
C THR A 84 -10.09 16.59 -26.88
N MET A 85 -9.61 16.07 -28.02
CA MET A 85 -8.41 16.57 -28.68
C MET A 85 -8.61 17.99 -29.22
N ALA A 86 -9.76 18.28 -29.83
CA ALA A 86 -10.09 19.60 -30.35
C ALA A 86 -10.27 20.63 -29.23
N ALA A 87 -10.78 20.21 -28.07
CA ALA A 87 -10.94 21.04 -26.88
C ALA A 87 -9.66 21.19 -26.04
N ALA A 88 -8.58 20.46 -26.36
CA ALA A 88 -7.35 20.51 -25.58
C ALA A 88 -6.49 21.71 -25.99
N ASP A 89 -6.15 22.56 -25.02
CA ASP A 89 -5.28 23.73 -25.25
C ASP A 89 -3.87 23.35 -25.74
N ARG A 90 -3.42 22.11 -25.47
CA ARG A 90 -2.08 21.62 -25.82
C ARG A 90 -2.10 20.14 -26.16
N THR A 91 -1.35 19.78 -27.20
CA THR A 91 -1.03 18.40 -27.57
C THR A 91 0.49 18.17 -27.54
N PRO A 92 0.98 16.98 -27.15
CA PRO A 92 0.21 15.80 -26.72
C PRO A 92 -0.40 15.98 -25.31
N PHE A 93 -1.48 15.25 -25.04
CA PHE A 93 -2.09 15.16 -23.71
C PHE A 93 -2.40 13.72 -23.33
N TYR A 94 -2.60 13.49 -22.03
CA TYR A 94 -3.09 12.21 -21.50
C TYR A 94 -4.59 12.30 -21.20
N LEU A 95 -5.36 11.33 -21.68
CA LEU A 95 -6.77 11.15 -21.35
C LEU A 95 -6.92 9.90 -20.48
N TYR A 96 -7.56 10.05 -19.32
CA TYR A 96 -7.78 8.95 -18.38
C TYR A 96 -9.27 8.71 -18.16
N SER A 97 -9.68 7.44 -18.11
CA SER A 97 -11.02 7.06 -17.64
C SER A 97 -11.02 6.95 -16.11
N LYS A 98 -11.71 7.89 -15.45
CA LYS A 98 -11.99 7.80 -14.00
C LYS A 98 -12.77 6.52 -13.65
N PRO A 99 -13.86 6.16 -14.36
CA PRO A 99 -14.58 4.91 -14.10
C PRO A 99 -13.69 3.67 -14.20
N GLN A 100 -12.72 3.63 -15.12
CA GLN A 100 -11.80 2.50 -15.22
C GLN A 100 -10.89 2.38 -14.00
N VAL A 101 -10.37 3.50 -13.48
CA VAL A 101 -9.56 3.50 -12.24
C VAL A 101 -10.39 2.96 -11.08
N VAL A 102 -11.65 3.39 -10.95
CA VAL A 102 -12.57 2.89 -9.92
C VAL A 102 -12.84 1.39 -10.08
N ARG A 103 -13.12 0.92 -11.30
CA ARG A 103 -13.35 -0.51 -11.61
C ARG A 103 -12.15 -1.36 -11.21
N ASN A 104 -10.93 -0.92 -11.56
CA ASN A 104 -9.70 -1.64 -11.25
C ASN A 104 -9.47 -1.74 -9.73
N PHE A 105 -9.59 -0.64 -8.99
CA PHE A 105 -9.45 -0.65 -7.54
C PHE A 105 -10.51 -1.55 -6.88
N THR A 106 -11.76 -1.41 -7.29
CA THR A 106 -12.88 -2.19 -6.74
C THR A 106 -12.70 -3.69 -6.98
N ALA A 107 -12.09 -4.09 -8.11
CA ALA A 107 -11.78 -5.49 -8.36
C ALA A 107 -10.77 -6.06 -7.34
N TYR A 108 -9.72 -5.30 -7.01
CA TYR A 108 -8.76 -5.69 -5.96
C TYR A 108 -9.41 -5.73 -4.58
N ASP A 109 -10.15 -4.69 -4.21
CA ASP A 109 -10.82 -4.61 -2.91
C ASP A 109 -11.80 -5.78 -2.71
N LYS A 110 -12.61 -6.09 -3.74
CA LYS A 110 -13.51 -7.25 -3.73
C LYS A 110 -12.76 -8.58 -3.62
N ALA A 111 -11.67 -8.76 -4.36
CA ALA A 111 -10.89 -9.99 -4.32
C ALA A 111 -10.24 -10.28 -2.96
N LEU A 112 -10.08 -9.25 -2.12
CA LEU A 112 -9.49 -9.35 -0.78
C LEU A 112 -10.53 -9.33 0.35
N GLN A 113 -11.83 -9.32 0.03
CA GLN A 113 -12.89 -9.33 1.04
C GLN A 113 -12.76 -10.53 1.99
N GLY A 114 -12.97 -10.26 3.28
CA GLY A 114 -12.81 -11.25 4.35
C GLY A 114 -11.38 -11.39 4.87
N LEU A 115 -10.39 -10.78 4.21
CA LEU A 115 -9.00 -10.71 4.68
C LEU A 115 -8.74 -9.36 5.35
N ARG A 116 -7.81 -9.35 6.32
CA ARG A 116 -7.24 -8.10 6.83
C ARG A 116 -6.16 -7.64 5.86
N SER A 117 -6.51 -6.77 4.93
CA SER A 117 -5.65 -6.36 3.82
C SER A 117 -5.66 -4.86 3.58
N ILE A 118 -4.61 -4.39 2.89
CA ILE A 118 -4.53 -3.04 2.34
C ILE A 118 -4.19 -3.15 0.86
N VAL A 119 -4.99 -2.53 -0.01
CA VAL A 119 -4.64 -2.36 -1.42
C VAL A 119 -3.76 -1.12 -1.52
N GLY A 120 -2.45 -1.31 -1.71
CA GLY A 120 -1.48 -0.22 -1.85
C GLY A 120 -1.20 0.13 -3.31
N TYR A 121 -1.54 1.34 -3.74
CA TYR A 121 -1.23 1.82 -5.08
C TYR A 121 0.24 2.27 -5.19
N ALA A 122 0.99 1.72 -6.14
CA ALA A 122 2.35 2.14 -6.42
C ALA A 122 2.38 3.52 -7.12
N VAL A 123 2.68 4.58 -6.35
CA VAL A 123 2.60 5.98 -6.82
C VAL A 123 3.50 6.24 -8.03
N LYS A 124 4.64 5.55 -8.12
CA LYS A 124 5.54 5.58 -9.27
C LYS A 124 4.88 5.25 -10.62
N ALA A 125 3.73 4.56 -10.62
CA ALA A 125 3.03 4.20 -11.85
C ALA A 125 2.32 5.39 -12.51
N ASN A 126 1.69 6.25 -11.70
CA ASN A 126 1.11 7.52 -12.12
C ASN A 126 0.93 8.41 -10.88
N ASN A 127 1.72 9.48 -10.82
CA ASN A 127 1.74 10.41 -9.71
C ASN A 127 0.83 11.64 -9.94
N ASN A 128 -0.14 11.56 -10.86
CA ASN A 128 -1.13 12.61 -11.03
C ASN A 128 -1.97 12.79 -9.74
N LEU A 129 -1.98 14.01 -9.20
CA LEU A 129 -2.62 14.31 -7.92
C LEU A 129 -4.12 13.93 -7.89
N SER A 130 -4.85 14.17 -8.98
CA SER A 130 -6.28 13.86 -9.06
C SER A 130 -6.54 12.34 -9.06
N VAL A 131 -5.66 11.55 -9.69
CA VAL A 131 -5.73 10.08 -9.64
C VAL A 131 -5.45 9.58 -8.22
N LEU A 132 -4.46 10.16 -7.54
CA LEU A 132 -4.13 9.83 -6.16
C LEU A 132 -5.28 10.16 -5.20
N GLN A 133 -5.88 11.35 -5.32
CA GLN A 133 -7.04 11.75 -4.52
C GLN A 133 -8.26 10.85 -4.76
N LEU A 134 -8.49 10.44 -6.02
CA LEU A 134 -9.53 9.47 -6.35
C LEU A 134 -9.32 8.13 -5.63
N LEU A 135 -8.12 7.56 -5.74
CA LEU A 135 -7.78 6.28 -5.10
C LEU A 135 -7.88 6.36 -3.58
N ARG A 136 -7.38 7.44 -2.98
CA ARG A 136 -7.52 7.70 -1.54
C ARG A 136 -8.99 7.76 -1.14
N GLY A 137 -9.83 8.44 -1.92
CA GLY A 137 -11.28 8.52 -1.68
C GLY A 137 -12.00 7.16 -1.70
N LEU A 138 -11.40 6.16 -2.35
CA LEU A 138 -11.90 4.77 -2.36
C LEU A 138 -11.35 3.92 -1.20
N GLY A 139 -10.46 4.47 -0.35
CA GLY A 139 -9.83 3.74 0.76
C GLY A 139 -8.52 3.02 0.39
N CYS A 140 -7.90 3.37 -0.74
CA CYS A 140 -6.61 2.83 -1.15
C CYS A 140 -5.48 3.33 -0.23
N GLY A 141 -4.49 2.48 0.05
CA GLY A 141 -3.20 2.90 0.61
C GLY A 141 -2.23 3.34 -0.50
N ALA A 142 -1.11 3.96 -0.15
CA ALA A 142 -0.08 4.38 -1.10
C ALA A 142 1.24 3.64 -0.86
N VAL A 143 1.88 3.20 -1.94
CA VAL A 143 3.21 2.61 -1.96
C VAL A 143 4.20 3.57 -2.59
N LEU A 144 5.20 3.96 -1.80
CA LEU A 144 6.15 5.01 -2.14
C LEU A 144 7.58 4.47 -2.25
N VAL A 145 8.38 5.16 -3.08
CA VAL A 145 9.81 4.90 -3.28
C VAL A 145 10.70 6.13 -3.08
N SER A 146 10.12 7.31 -2.80
CA SER A 146 10.87 8.55 -2.54
C SER A 146 10.14 9.52 -1.61
N GLY A 147 10.87 10.47 -1.02
CA GLY A 147 10.28 11.55 -0.22
C GLY A 147 9.35 12.48 -0.98
N ASN A 148 9.59 12.72 -2.27
CA ASN A 148 8.69 13.52 -3.08
C ASN A 148 7.34 12.82 -3.30
N GLU A 149 7.36 11.49 -3.48
CA GLU A 149 6.12 10.71 -3.50
C GLU A 149 5.42 10.75 -2.14
N LEU A 150 6.16 10.76 -1.02
CA LEU A 150 5.58 10.94 0.32
C LEU A 150 4.86 12.27 0.46
N ARG A 151 5.54 13.37 0.16
CA ARG A 151 4.94 14.72 0.20
C ARG A 151 3.68 14.79 -0.68
N LEU A 152 3.73 14.16 -1.86
CA LEU A 152 2.61 14.13 -2.78
C LEU A 152 1.44 13.26 -2.28
N ALA A 153 1.73 12.10 -1.67
CA ALA A 153 0.72 11.23 -1.08
C ALA A 153 0.02 11.92 0.12
N LEU A 154 0.79 12.59 0.97
CA LEU A 154 0.27 13.43 2.05
C LEU A 154 -0.63 14.55 1.50
N ARG A 155 -0.21 15.22 0.42
CA ARG A 155 -1.01 16.24 -0.26
C ARG A 155 -2.29 15.69 -0.89
N ALA A 156 -2.25 14.45 -1.41
CA ALA A 156 -3.43 13.73 -1.88
C ALA A 156 -4.35 13.25 -0.74
N GLY A 157 -3.91 13.43 0.52
CA GLY A 157 -4.65 13.12 1.72
C GLY A 157 -4.53 11.65 2.15
N PHE A 158 -3.56 10.90 1.65
CA PHE A 158 -3.24 9.59 2.21
C PHE A 158 -2.73 9.76 3.64
N ASP A 159 -2.95 8.74 4.46
CA ASP A 159 -2.23 8.61 5.71
C ASP A 159 -0.72 8.65 5.44
N PRO A 160 0.09 9.13 6.39
CA PRO A 160 1.53 9.17 6.20
C PRO A 160 2.05 7.79 5.81
N THR A 161 3.10 7.77 5.00
CA THR A 161 3.74 6.54 4.49
C THR A 161 5.26 6.76 4.44
N SER A 162 6.07 5.71 4.24
CA SER A 162 7.53 5.84 4.38
C SER A 162 8.21 6.50 3.17
N GLY A 163 9.11 7.46 3.38
CA GLY A 163 10.13 7.87 2.39
C GLY A 163 11.50 7.26 2.69
N LYS A 164 12.57 7.71 2.01
CA LYS A 164 13.92 7.11 2.09
C LYS A 164 15.03 8.06 2.57
N THR A 165 14.81 9.38 2.65
CA THR A 165 15.78 10.26 3.31
C THR A 165 15.64 10.17 4.83
N LEU A 166 16.65 10.59 5.59
CA LEU A 166 16.56 10.57 7.06
C LEU A 166 15.36 11.40 7.53
N GLU A 167 15.13 12.57 6.95
CA GLU A 167 13.99 13.44 7.29
C GLU A 167 12.65 12.76 6.97
N ASP A 168 12.56 12.07 5.83
CA ASP A 168 11.35 11.33 5.48
C ASP A 168 11.13 10.13 6.43
N LEU A 169 12.20 9.47 6.85
CA LEU A 169 12.16 8.35 7.79
C LEU A 169 11.78 8.79 9.20
N VAL A 170 12.25 9.98 9.63
CA VAL A 170 11.81 10.60 10.88
C VAL A 170 10.32 10.90 10.82
N LEU A 171 9.83 11.52 9.74
CA LEU A 171 8.41 11.76 9.54
C LEU A 171 7.59 10.46 9.51
N ALA A 172 8.12 9.42 8.87
CA ALA A 172 7.52 8.09 8.84
C ALA A 172 7.42 7.47 10.24
N ALA A 173 8.49 7.59 11.05
CA ALA A 173 8.55 7.12 12.43
C ALA A 173 7.55 7.87 13.33
N GLU A 174 7.52 9.20 13.24
CA GLU A 174 6.56 10.06 13.92
C GLU A 174 5.12 9.68 13.58
N SER A 175 4.88 9.31 12.33
CA SER A 175 3.55 8.96 11.85
C SER A 175 3.14 7.51 12.08
N GLY A 176 4.04 6.66 12.57
CA GLY A 176 3.75 5.25 12.91
C GLY A 176 3.50 4.35 11.69
N VAL A 177 4.13 4.66 10.57
CA VAL A 177 3.87 3.99 9.28
C VAL A 177 4.83 2.83 9.10
N PHE A 178 4.43 1.83 8.33
CA PHE A 178 5.33 0.73 7.99
C PHE A 178 6.49 1.21 7.13
N VAL A 179 7.70 0.69 7.36
CA VAL A 179 8.88 0.97 6.52
C VAL A 179 9.50 -0.33 6.07
N ASN A 180 9.86 -0.46 4.79
CA ASN A 180 10.59 -1.65 4.34
C ASN A 180 12.09 -1.44 4.51
N ILE A 181 12.76 -2.47 5.02
CA ILE A 181 14.22 -2.58 5.00
C ILE A 181 14.61 -3.29 3.71
N ASP A 182 15.29 -2.59 2.81
CA ASP A 182 15.80 -3.14 1.54
C ASP A 182 17.32 -3.44 1.59
N SER A 183 18.07 -2.86 2.52
CA SER A 183 19.54 -2.94 2.61
C SER A 183 20.05 -2.66 4.03
N GLU A 184 21.34 -2.90 4.31
CA GLU A 184 21.93 -2.56 5.62
C GLU A 184 21.90 -1.05 5.88
N PHE A 185 22.13 -0.25 4.84
CA PHE A 185 22.05 1.20 4.91
C PHE A 185 20.64 1.69 5.26
N ASP A 186 19.61 1.07 4.67
CA ASP A 186 18.22 1.38 5.01
C ASP A 186 17.94 1.05 6.49
N LEU A 187 18.41 -0.11 6.99
CA LEU A 187 18.25 -0.50 8.39
C LEU A 187 18.84 0.55 9.36
N GLU A 188 20.09 0.96 9.15
CA GLU A 188 20.79 1.92 10.01
C GLU A 188 20.11 3.30 9.99
N ASN A 189 19.65 3.76 8.82
CA ASN A 189 18.92 5.01 8.72
C ASN A 189 17.56 4.97 9.42
N ILE A 190 16.84 3.84 9.34
CA ILE A 190 15.56 3.66 10.03
C ILE A 190 15.76 3.68 11.55
N VAL A 191 16.80 3.00 12.06
CA VAL A 191 17.16 3.02 13.49
C VAL A 191 17.51 4.44 13.94
N THR A 192 18.31 5.15 13.14
CA THR A 192 18.66 6.55 13.42
C THR A 192 17.40 7.43 13.47
N ALA A 193 16.51 7.28 12.49
CA ALA A 193 15.24 8.01 12.46
C ALA A 193 14.34 7.68 13.66
N ALA A 194 14.25 6.41 14.05
CA ALA A 194 13.49 5.96 15.22
C ALA A 194 13.98 6.64 16.51
N ARG A 195 15.30 6.72 16.69
CA ARG A 195 15.94 7.39 17.83
C ARG A 195 15.67 8.88 17.84
N VAL A 196 15.82 9.55 16.69
CA VAL A 196 15.52 10.98 16.55
C VAL A 196 14.06 11.28 16.86
N ALA A 197 13.14 10.46 16.34
CA ALA A 197 11.70 10.60 16.57
C ALA A 197 11.26 10.17 17.99
N GLY A 198 12.11 9.44 18.72
CA GLY A 198 11.75 8.81 20.00
C GLY A 198 10.61 7.80 19.89
N ARG A 199 10.47 7.13 18.73
CA ARG A 199 9.38 6.17 18.45
C ARG A 199 9.90 4.90 17.81
N GLN A 200 9.35 3.77 18.23
CA GLN A 200 9.64 2.47 17.62
C GLN A 200 8.99 2.39 16.23
N VAL A 201 9.76 2.06 15.20
CA VAL A 201 9.29 1.97 13.81
C VAL A 201 8.86 0.55 13.45
N PRO A 202 7.64 0.32 12.95
CA PRO A 202 7.23 -0.99 12.46
C PRO A 202 7.84 -1.24 11.08
N VAL A 203 8.66 -2.29 10.95
CA VAL A 203 9.42 -2.59 9.74
C VAL A 203 9.00 -3.90 9.07
N LEU A 204 9.07 -3.94 7.75
CA LEU A 204 8.99 -5.17 6.96
C LEU A 204 10.34 -5.46 6.32
N LEU A 205 10.75 -6.72 6.33
CA LEU A 205 11.97 -7.13 5.67
C LEU A 205 11.70 -7.46 4.21
N ARG A 206 12.32 -6.76 3.25
CA ARG A 206 12.16 -7.12 1.84
C ARG A 206 13.09 -8.29 1.49
N ILE A 207 12.51 -9.44 1.20
CA ILE A 207 13.26 -10.66 0.87
C ILE A 207 13.04 -10.99 -0.60
N ASN A 208 14.12 -11.41 -1.27
CA ASN A 208 14.01 -12.02 -2.59
C ASN A 208 13.84 -13.54 -2.40
N PRO A 209 12.64 -14.09 -2.67
CA PRO A 209 12.41 -15.52 -2.50
C PRO A 209 13.27 -16.32 -3.47
N ASP A 210 13.73 -17.47 -3.00
CA ASP A 210 14.53 -18.41 -3.80
C ASP A 210 13.61 -19.27 -4.68
N VAL A 211 13.01 -18.63 -5.68
CA VAL A 211 12.10 -19.28 -6.63
C VAL A 211 12.92 -20.14 -7.59
N ASP A 212 12.45 -21.37 -7.84
CA ASP A 212 13.14 -22.32 -8.71
C ASP A 212 13.38 -21.73 -10.11
N PRO A 213 14.65 -21.57 -10.55
CA PRO A 213 14.97 -21.04 -11.87
C PRO A 213 14.50 -21.93 -13.02
N GLN A 214 14.24 -23.22 -12.80
CA GLN A 214 13.68 -24.11 -13.83
C GLN A 214 12.21 -23.81 -14.09
N VAL A 215 11.47 -23.37 -13.08
CA VAL A 215 10.05 -23.05 -13.17
C VAL A 215 9.84 -21.58 -13.54
N HIS A 216 10.64 -20.67 -12.95
CA HIS A 216 10.53 -19.22 -13.17
C HIS A 216 11.90 -18.56 -13.45
N PRO A 217 12.51 -18.83 -14.61
CA PRO A 217 13.87 -18.38 -14.93
C PRO A 217 14.02 -16.85 -14.86
N TYR A 218 12.99 -16.09 -15.26
CA TYR A 218 13.02 -14.62 -15.21
C TYR A 218 13.00 -14.07 -13.79
N VAL A 219 12.21 -14.66 -12.89
CA VAL A 219 12.13 -14.22 -11.48
C VAL A 219 13.42 -14.56 -10.76
N ALA A 220 13.92 -15.78 -10.93
CA ALA A 220 15.16 -16.22 -10.30
C ALA A 220 16.38 -15.40 -10.77
N THR A 221 16.50 -15.16 -12.09
CA THR A 221 17.59 -14.35 -12.64
C THR A 221 17.49 -12.89 -12.21
N GLY A 222 16.26 -12.34 -12.21
CA GLY A 222 15.98 -11.00 -11.69
C GLY A 222 16.35 -10.85 -10.22
N ASN A 223 16.00 -11.81 -9.37
CA ASN A 223 16.31 -11.80 -7.95
C ASN A 223 17.81 -11.85 -7.66
N LYS A 224 18.58 -12.66 -8.40
CA LYS A 224 20.04 -12.78 -8.23
C LYS A 224 20.81 -11.51 -8.62
N THR A 225 20.31 -10.78 -9.62
CA THR A 225 20.96 -9.57 -10.16
C THR A 225 20.38 -8.27 -9.59
N SER A 226 19.26 -8.35 -8.87
CA SER A 226 18.55 -7.20 -8.32
C SER A 226 19.37 -6.52 -7.22
N LYS A 227 19.47 -5.19 -7.31
CA LYS A 227 19.95 -4.32 -6.22
C LYS A 227 18.92 -4.14 -5.09
N PHE A 228 17.71 -4.65 -5.26
CA PHE A 228 16.62 -4.53 -4.31
C PHE A 228 16.38 -5.85 -3.58
N GLY A 229 16.09 -5.74 -2.28
CA GLY A 229 15.76 -6.87 -1.43
C GLY A 229 17.01 -7.56 -0.88
N ILE A 230 16.79 -8.29 0.20
CA ILE A 230 17.81 -9.02 0.93
C ILE A 230 17.92 -10.41 0.32
N ARG A 231 19.15 -10.78 -0.01
CA ARG A 231 19.47 -12.15 -0.44
C ARG A 231 19.39 -13.09 0.76
N ASN A 232 18.98 -14.33 0.51
CA ASN A 232 18.70 -15.29 1.57
C ASN A 232 19.90 -15.51 2.51
N GLU A 233 21.14 -15.43 1.99
CA GLU A 233 22.36 -15.63 2.78
C GLU A 233 22.58 -14.53 3.83
N LYS A 234 22.04 -13.33 3.63
CA LYS A 234 22.12 -12.22 4.58
C LYS A 234 20.95 -12.16 5.54
N LEU A 235 19.92 -12.99 5.37
CA LEU A 235 18.70 -12.94 6.17
C LEU A 235 18.99 -13.05 7.67
N GLN A 236 19.84 -13.99 8.08
CA GLN A 236 20.18 -14.18 9.49
C GLN A 236 20.82 -12.93 10.11
N TRP A 237 21.74 -12.27 9.39
CA TRP A 237 22.35 -11.03 9.84
C TRP A 237 21.29 -9.92 10.06
N PHE A 238 20.31 -9.79 9.16
CA PHE A 238 19.24 -8.81 9.35
C PHE A 238 18.36 -9.15 10.56
N LEU A 239 18.03 -10.42 10.78
CA LEU A 239 17.23 -10.84 11.93
C LEU A 239 17.96 -10.56 13.25
N ASP A 240 19.26 -10.84 13.31
CA ASP A 240 20.09 -10.58 14.48
C ASP A 240 20.23 -9.06 14.75
N SER A 241 20.47 -8.27 13.71
CA SER A 241 20.53 -6.80 13.81
C SER A 241 19.17 -6.19 14.21
N ILE A 242 18.06 -6.69 13.67
CA ILE A 242 16.73 -6.24 14.09
C ILE A 242 16.47 -6.54 15.57
N LYS A 243 16.92 -7.72 16.04
CA LYS A 243 16.80 -8.11 17.44
C LYS A 243 17.62 -7.21 18.36
N SER A 244 18.84 -6.83 17.95
CA SER A 244 19.68 -5.91 18.72
C SER A 244 19.10 -4.50 18.79
N TYR A 245 18.38 -4.06 17.75
CA TYR A 245 17.66 -2.77 17.70
C TYR A 245 16.20 -2.84 18.17
N SER A 246 15.84 -3.82 19.01
CA SER A 246 14.44 -4.06 19.41
C SER A 246 13.76 -2.90 20.15
N ASN A 247 14.49 -1.93 20.69
CA ASN A 247 13.92 -0.70 21.25
C ASN A 247 13.54 0.34 20.18
N ASP A 248 14.24 0.33 19.04
CA ASP A 248 14.14 1.32 17.97
C ASP A 248 13.20 0.85 16.85
N ILE A 249 13.18 -0.46 16.55
CA ILE A 249 12.39 -1.02 15.46
C ILE A 249 11.66 -2.30 15.88
N LYS A 250 10.57 -2.60 15.17
CA LYS A 250 9.78 -3.81 15.36
C LYS A 250 9.48 -4.49 14.04
N LEU A 251 9.99 -5.70 13.84
CA LEU A 251 9.65 -6.52 12.68
C LEU A 251 8.19 -6.96 12.76
N VAL A 252 7.38 -6.54 11.78
CA VAL A 252 5.93 -6.83 11.71
C VAL A 252 5.54 -7.67 10.50
N GLY A 253 6.47 -7.94 9.59
CA GLY A 253 6.22 -8.79 8.43
C GLY A 253 7.38 -8.88 7.46
N VAL A 254 7.11 -9.56 6.35
CA VAL A 254 8.02 -9.71 5.21
C VAL A 254 7.38 -9.08 3.97
N HIS A 255 8.22 -8.57 3.08
CA HIS A 255 7.80 -7.99 1.82
C HIS A 255 8.50 -8.72 0.67
N CYS A 256 7.73 -9.09 -0.34
CA CYS A 256 8.25 -9.71 -1.55
C CYS A 256 7.66 -9.00 -2.78
N HIS A 257 8.50 -8.74 -3.77
CA HIS A 257 8.07 -8.25 -5.07
C HIS A 257 8.61 -9.16 -6.17
N LEU A 258 7.72 -9.85 -6.86
CA LEU A 258 8.04 -10.92 -7.81
C LEU A 258 8.24 -10.44 -9.25
N GLY A 259 8.26 -9.13 -9.47
CA GLY A 259 8.39 -8.52 -10.80
C GLY A 259 7.11 -7.87 -11.30
N SER A 260 7.12 -7.50 -12.58
CA SER A 260 6.02 -6.83 -13.28
C SER A 260 5.44 -7.71 -14.39
N THR A 261 4.26 -7.36 -14.90
CA THR A 261 3.62 -8.04 -16.05
C THR A 261 3.45 -9.55 -15.87
N ILE A 262 3.15 -9.98 -14.65
CA ILE A 262 2.93 -11.39 -14.31
C ILE A 262 1.58 -11.84 -14.91
N THR A 263 1.62 -12.78 -15.85
CA THR A 263 0.43 -13.33 -16.52
C THR A 263 0.04 -14.72 -16.01
N LYS A 264 0.90 -15.38 -15.25
CA LYS A 264 0.66 -16.67 -14.60
C LYS A 264 0.77 -16.52 -13.09
N LEU A 265 -0.11 -17.19 -12.33
CA LEU A 265 -0.11 -17.11 -10.87
C LEU A 265 1.11 -17.84 -10.29
N ILE A 266 2.14 -17.07 -9.91
CA ILE A 266 3.36 -17.57 -9.26
C ILE A 266 3.36 -17.38 -7.73
N PHE A 267 2.27 -16.81 -7.21
CA PHE A 267 2.16 -16.42 -5.80
C PHE A 267 2.11 -17.61 -4.85
N SER A 268 1.51 -18.74 -5.25
CA SER A 268 1.38 -19.93 -4.40
C SER A 268 2.72 -20.54 -4.01
N GLU A 269 3.63 -20.67 -4.98
CA GLU A 269 4.97 -21.23 -4.77
C GLU A 269 5.83 -20.28 -3.92
N THR A 270 5.73 -18.97 -4.16
CA THR A 270 6.43 -17.98 -3.35
C THR A 270 5.99 -18.02 -1.88
N LEU A 271 4.69 -18.17 -1.62
CA LEU A 271 4.19 -18.25 -0.25
C LEU A 271 4.77 -19.48 0.46
N GLN A 272 4.86 -20.63 -0.20
CA GLN A 272 5.46 -21.83 0.40
C GLN A 272 6.95 -21.66 0.76
N ILE A 273 7.68 -20.78 0.08
CA ILE A 273 9.10 -20.53 0.37
C ILE A 273 9.27 -19.61 1.58
N LEU A 274 8.29 -18.75 1.86
CA LEU A 274 8.35 -17.75 2.93
C LEU A 274 7.85 -18.27 4.29
N TRP A 275 7.27 -19.47 4.34
CA TRP A 275 6.67 -20.10 5.52
C TRP A 275 7.32 -21.46 5.81
#